data_AF-A0A936N3G9-F1
#
_entry.id   AF-A0A936N3G9-F1
#
_cell.length_a   1.000
_cell.length_b   1.000
_cell.length_c   1.000
_cell.angle_alpha   90.00
_cell.angle_beta   90.00
_cell.angle_gamma   90.00
#
_symmetry.space_group_name_H-M   'P 1'
#
loop_
_entity.id
_entity.type
_entity.pdbx_description
1 polymer ?
#
loop_
_entity_poly.entity_id
_entity_poly.type
_entity_poly.pdbx_seq_one_letter_code
_entity_poly.pdbx_strand_id
1 'polypeptide(L)'
;MLETLISSKTRIKLLYKFFINSNNTSYLRGLEEEFNESTNSIRLELNKFEQSGFLTSQTYGNKKYFRANTNHPLFSDIHRIVFKLVGIEYVVDYILQRIGNLEMVYLVGKLAEGIDSEIIDIVLVGDINKPYLVELIAKAEKKLNKKIKFICYLPSEFVIEKITEPGLHPLLIYQK
;
A
#
# COMPACT_ATOMS: atom_id res chain seq x y z
N MET A 1 12.97 -10.56 1.05
CA MET A 1 13.87 -9.56 1.70
C MET A 1 13.40 -9.19 3.11
N LEU A 2 12.14 -8.78 3.35
CA LEU A 2 11.71 -8.52 4.74
C LEU A 2 11.71 -9.79 5.61
N GLU A 3 11.44 -10.94 5.00
CA GLU A 3 11.49 -12.28 5.63
C GLU A 3 12.84 -12.62 6.26
N THR A 4 13.95 -12.00 5.83
CA THR A 4 15.27 -12.23 6.44
C THR A 4 15.46 -11.44 7.73
N LEU A 5 14.69 -10.36 7.94
CA LEU A 5 14.70 -9.54 9.16
C LEU A 5 13.55 -9.90 10.09
N ILE A 6 12.41 -10.31 9.52
CA ILE A 6 11.19 -10.66 10.24
C ILE A 6 10.81 -12.08 9.87
N SER A 7 11.02 -13.02 10.79
CA SER A 7 10.76 -14.44 10.56
C SER A 7 9.27 -14.78 10.42
N SER A 8 8.39 -13.99 11.04
CA SER A 8 6.94 -14.23 10.99
C SER A 8 6.32 -13.69 9.70
N LYS A 9 5.86 -14.60 8.84
CA LYS A 9 5.10 -14.25 7.62
C LYS A 9 3.82 -13.49 7.93
N THR A 10 3.10 -13.90 8.98
CA THR A 10 1.90 -13.20 9.47
C THR A 10 2.22 -11.76 9.84
N ARG A 11 3.34 -11.52 10.53
CA ARG A 11 3.78 -10.16 10.89
C ARG A 11 4.03 -9.30 9.66
N ILE A 12 4.68 -9.86 8.64
CA ILE A 12 4.92 -9.15 7.37
C ILE A 12 3.60 -8.78 6.70
N LYS A 13 2.66 -9.71 6.62
CA LYS A 13 1.32 -9.43 6.05
C LYS A 13 0.57 -8.36 6.84
N LEU A 14 0.64 -8.35 8.17
CA LEU A 14 0.06 -7.29 9.00
C LEU A 14 0.73 -5.94 8.75
N LEU A 15 2.06 -5.90 8.60
CA LEU A 15 2.79 -4.68 8.25
C LEU A 15 2.29 -4.14 6.91
N TYR A 16 2.16 -4.98 5.89
CA TYR A 16 1.64 -4.54 4.60
C TYR A 16 0.18 -4.06 4.73
N LYS A 17 -0.66 -4.84 5.41
CA LYS A 17 -2.09 -4.55 5.56
C LYS A 17 -2.35 -3.17 6.16
N PHE A 18 -1.67 -2.86 7.27
CA PHE A 18 -1.97 -1.68 8.07
C PHE A 18 -1.03 -0.50 7.80
N PHE A 19 0.20 -0.75 7.34
CA PHE A 19 1.19 0.32 7.17
C PHE A 19 1.38 0.74 5.72
N ILE A 20 0.83 0.03 4.71
CA ILE A 20 0.75 0.61 3.36
C ILE A 20 -0.35 1.67 3.33
N ASN A 21 -1.56 1.30 3.73
CA ASN A 21 -2.69 2.19 3.81
C ASN A 21 -3.22 2.24 5.25
N SER A 22 -2.94 3.34 5.94
CA SER A 22 -3.34 3.53 7.33
C SER A 22 -4.84 3.67 7.53
N ASN A 23 -5.62 3.85 6.46
CA ASN A 23 -7.08 3.84 6.51
C ASN A 23 -7.65 2.42 6.50
N ASN A 24 -6.84 1.40 6.19
CA ASN A 24 -7.30 0.02 6.24
C ASN A 24 -7.71 -0.37 7.65
N THR A 25 -8.86 -1.01 7.74
CA THR A 25 -9.36 -1.64 8.96
C THR A 25 -9.63 -3.10 8.67
N SER A 26 -9.38 -3.97 9.65
CA SER A 26 -9.67 -5.40 9.49
C SER A 26 -9.97 -6.05 10.83
N TYR A 27 -10.77 -7.11 10.80
CA TYR A 27 -11.06 -7.96 11.95
C TYR A 27 -10.45 -9.34 11.73
N LEU A 28 -10.32 -10.11 12.81
CA LEU A 28 -9.57 -11.37 12.82
C LEU A 28 -9.95 -12.35 11.70
N ARG A 29 -11.25 -12.64 11.52
CA ARG A 29 -11.69 -13.58 10.47
C ARG A 29 -11.53 -13.03 9.05
N GLY A 30 -11.68 -11.71 8.86
CA GLY A 30 -11.40 -11.10 7.57
C GLY A 30 -9.93 -11.29 7.16
N LEU A 31 -9.01 -11.18 8.13
CA LEU A 31 -7.59 -11.44 7.91
C LEU A 31 -7.27 -12.92 7.70
N GLU A 32 -8.00 -13.85 8.31
CA GLU A 32 -7.86 -15.29 8.05
C GLU A 32 -8.15 -15.60 6.58
N GLU A 33 -9.26 -15.10 6.05
CA GLU A 33 -9.64 -15.25 4.64
C GLU A 33 -8.62 -14.59 3.71
N GLU A 34 -8.21 -13.36 4.01
CA GLU A 34 -7.28 -12.58 3.18
C GLU A 34 -5.85 -13.16 3.19
N PHE A 35 -5.35 -13.58 4.36
CA PHE A 35 -3.98 -14.07 4.48
C PHE A 35 -3.86 -15.56 4.19
N ASN A 36 -4.97 -16.29 4.15
CA ASN A 36 -5.02 -17.75 4.05
C ASN A 36 -4.11 -18.41 5.10
N GLU A 37 -4.25 -17.98 6.35
CA GLU A 37 -3.43 -18.41 7.49
C GLU A 37 -4.31 -18.73 8.71
N SER A 38 -3.78 -19.51 9.65
CA SER A 38 -4.55 -19.89 10.84
C SER A 38 -4.96 -18.67 11.67
N THR A 39 -6.24 -18.64 12.08
CA THR A 39 -6.78 -17.65 13.01
C THR A 39 -5.87 -17.43 14.23
N ASN A 40 -5.28 -18.50 14.79
CA ASN A 40 -4.47 -18.38 15.99
C ASN A 40 -3.16 -17.62 15.75
N SER A 41 -2.47 -17.86 14.63
CA SER A 41 -1.24 -17.12 14.27
C SER A 41 -1.52 -15.62 14.11
N ILE A 42 -2.60 -15.28 13.40
CA ILE A 42 -3.03 -13.91 13.17
C ILE A 42 -3.38 -13.23 14.49
N ARG A 43 -4.16 -13.91 15.34
CA ARG A 43 -4.54 -13.40 16.67
C ARG A 43 -3.33 -13.10 17.54
N LEU A 44 -2.34 -13.99 17.58
CA LEU A 44 -1.13 -13.79 18.38
C LEU A 44 -0.35 -12.56 17.91
N GLU A 45 -0.18 -12.36 16.61
CA GLU A 45 0.52 -11.18 16.09
C GLU A 45 -0.30 -9.89 16.23
N LEU A 46 -1.61 -9.90 15.99
CA LEU A 46 -2.48 -8.74 16.25
C LEU A 46 -2.38 -8.28 17.70
N ASN A 47 -2.44 -9.22 18.66
CA ASN A 47 -2.32 -8.90 20.07
C ASN A 47 -0.95 -8.27 20.40
N LYS A 48 0.15 -8.78 19.81
CA LYS A 48 1.49 -8.18 20.00
C LYS A 48 1.54 -6.75 19.46
N PHE A 49 1.00 -6.50 18.27
CA PHE A 49 0.96 -5.17 17.66
C PHE A 49 0.10 -4.19 18.46
N GLU A 50 -1.04 -4.65 18.98
CA GLU A 50 -1.91 -3.84 19.84
C GLU A 50 -1.23 -3.52 21.17
N GLN A 51 -0.65 -4.52 21.84
CA GLN A 51 0.03 -4.34 23.13
C GLN A 51 1.25 -3.41 23.04
N SER A 52 1.92 -3.40 21.90
CA SER A 52 3.05 -2.49 21.63
C SER A 52 2.60 -1.11 21.10
N GLY A 53 1.29 -0.89 20.92
CA GLY A 53 0.74 0.39 20.49
C GLY A 53 0.86 0.67 18.99
N PHE A 54 1.31 -0.28 18.17
CA PHE A 54 1.37 -0.17 16.71
C PHE A 54 0.00 -0.23 16.06
N LEU A 55 -0.93 -0.98 16.64
CA LEU A 55 -2.33 -1.03 16.24
C LEU A 55 -3.22 -0.51 17.36
N THR A 56 -4.28 0.18 16.97
CA THR A 56 -5.43 0.44 17.84
C THR A 56 -6.55 -0.52 17.48
N SER A 57 -7.50 -0.72 18.39
CA SER A 57 -8.67 -1.52 18.11
C SER A 57 -9.96 -0.85 18.58
N GLN A 58 -11.05 -1.19 17.91
CA GLN A 58 -12.41 -0.79 18.27
C GLN A 58 -13.36 -1.97 18.09
N THR A 59 -14.28 -2.13 19.03
CA THR A 59 -15.28 -3.20 18.97
C THR A 59 -16.57 -2.67 18.37
N TYR A 60 -17.04 -3.30 17.29
CA TYR A 60 -18.33 -3.04 16.67
C TYR A 60 -19.14 -4.34 16.70
N GLY A 61 -20.18 -4.37 17.54
CA GLY A 61 -20.94 -5.58 17.81
C GLY A 61 -20.06 -6.67 18.44
N ASN A 62 -20.00 -7.84 17.80
CA ASN A 62 -19.16 -8.97 18.23
C ASN A 62 -17.79 -9.03 17.53
N LYS A 63 -17.44 -8.01 16.72
CA LYS A 63 -16.18 -7.97 15.96
C LYS A 63 -15.25 -6.92 16.54
N LYS A 64 -14.00 -7.31 16.78
CA LYS A 64 -12.90 -6.41 17.12
C LYS A 64 -12.15 -6.04 15.84
N TYR A 65 -12.20 -4.77 15.47
CA TYR A 65 -11.52 -4.20 14.31
C TYR A 65 -10.22 -3.57 14.74
N PHE A 66 -9.18 -3.74 13.93
CA PHE A 66 -7.83 -3.21 14.13
C PHE A 66 -7.51 -2.19 13.04
N ARG A 67 -6.69 -1.21 13.38
CA ARG A 67 -6.17 -0.17 12.48
C ARG A 67 -4.78 0.27 12.93
N ALA A 68 -3.93 0.69 11.99
CA ALA A 68 -2.66 1.35 12.32
C ALA A 68 -2.84 2.54 13.25
N ASN A 69 -2.00 2.61 14.28
CA ASN A 69 -1.89 3.79 15.12
C ASN A 69 -0.95 4.82 14.46
N THR A 70 -1.52 5.77 13.73
CA THR A 70 -0.74 6.83 13.07
C THR A 70 -0.07 7.81 14.04
N ASN A 71 -0.47 7.80 15.32
CA ASN A 71 0.14 8.63 16.37
C ASN A 71 1.35 7.94 17.02
N HIS A 72 1.64 6.68 16.68
CA HIS A 72 2.79 5.97 17.23
C HIS A 72 4.10 6.59 16.69
N PRO A 73 5.14 6.85 17.54
CA PRO A 73 6.36 7.54 17.13
C PRO A 73 7.09 6.91 15.93
N LEU A 74 7.03 5.58 15.83
CA LEU A 74 7.67 4.82 14.75
C LEU A 74 6.76 4.57 13.53
N PHE A 75 5.55 5.11 13.51
CA PHE A 75 4.60 4.83 12.41
C PHE A 75 5.19 5.24 11.06
N SER A 76 5.73 6.46 10.95
CA SER A 76 6.30 6.99 9.70
C SER A 76 7.49 6.17 9.21
N ASP A 77 8.33 5.69 10.12
CA ASP A 77 9.50 4.89 9.77
C ASP A 77 9.11 3.52 9.23
N ILE A 78 8.16 2.86 9.91
CA ILE A 78 7.64 1.55 9.46
C ILE A 78 6.92 1.71 8.12
N HIS A 79 6.07 2.73 7.98
CA HIS A 79 5.39 3.05 6.72
C HIS A 79 6.39 3.20 5.57
N ARG A 80 7.44 4.00 5.75
CA ARG A 80 8.52 4.17 4.76
C ARG A 80 9.26 2.86 4.46
N ILE A 81 9.62 2.10 5.49
CA ILE A 81 10.28 0.79 5.31
C ILE A 81 9.41 -0.11 4.45
N VAL A 82 8.12 -0.23 4.78
CA VAL A 82 7.16 -1.04 4.03
C VAL A 82 7.04 -0.54 2.59
N PHE A 83 6.91 0.77 2.37
CA PHE A 83 6.85 1.39 1.04
C PHE A 83 8.08 1.09 0.18
N LYS A 84 9.29 1.15 0.75
CA LYS A 84 10.52 0.76 0.06
C LYS A 84 10.52 -0.69 -0.34
N LEU A 85 10.08 -1.56 0.57
CA LEU A 85 10.09 -3.01 0.37
C LEU A 85 9.15 -3.45 -0.74
N VAL A 86 7.95 -2.85 -0.81
CA VAL A 86 7.00 -3.19 -1.90
C VAL A 86 7.33 -2.48 -3.21
N GLY A 87 8.27 -1.53 -3.20
CA GLY A 87 8.77 -0.80 -4.37
C GLY A 87 8.05 0.52 -4.66
N ILE A 88 7.06 0.91 -3.85
CA ILE A 88 6.27 2.13 -4.07
C ILE A 88 7.16 3.37 -3.95
N GLU A 89 8.03 3.45 -2.94
CA GLU A 89 8.91 4.63 -2.77
C GLU A 89 9.84 4.82 -3.97
N TYR A 90 10.32 3.72 -4.55
CA TYR A 90 11.13 3.79 -5.77
C TYR A 90 10.31 4.27 -6.98
N VAL A 91 9.08 3.79 -7.14
CA VAL A 91 8.17 4.22 -8.22
C VAL A 91 7.89 5.72 -8.09
N VAL A 92 7.54 6.17 -6.89
CA VAL A 92 7.33 7.58 -6.53
C VAL A 92 8.57 8.38 -6.88
N ASP A 93 9.72 8.14 -6.25
CA ASP A 93 10.91 8.98 -6.48
C ASP A 93 11.41 8.94 -7.93
N TYR A 94 11.44 7.77 -8.57
CA TYR A 94 12.04 7.60 -9.89
C TYR A 94 11.18 8.17 -11.02
N ILE A 95 9.85 8.01 -10.92
CA ILE A 95 8.90 8.50 -11.93
C ILE A 95 8.62 9.99 -11.71
N LEU A 96 8.38 10.42 -10.46
CA LEU A 96 8.01 11.81 -10.15
C LEU A 96 9.11 12.81 -10.51
N GLN A 97 10.38 12.48 -10.27
CA GLN A 97 11.48 13.44 -10.49
C GLN A 97 11.75 13.74 -11.97
N ARG A 98 11.19 12.94 -12.88
CA ARG A 98 11.54 12.98 -14.31
C ARG A 98 10.37 13.35 -15.19
N ILE A 99 9.15 13.27 -14.67
CA ILE A 99 7.95 13.58 -15.41
C ILE A 99 7.55 15.03 -15.14
N GLY A 100 7.31 15.79 -16.23
CA GLY A 100 7.03 17.23 -16.19
C GLY A 100 5.87 17.62 -15.28
N ASN A 101 4.65 17.65 -15.82
CA ASN A 101 3.47 18.21 -15.14
C ASN A 101 2.63 17.13 -14.45
N LEU A 102 3.23 16.38 -13.53
CA LEU A 102 2.52 15.40 -12.71
C LEU A 102 1.98 16.07 -11.44
N GLU A 103 0.66 16.00 -11.23
CA GLU A 103 -0.04 16.64 -10.12
C GLU A 103 -0.36 15.65 -9.00
N MET A 104 -0.86 14.47 -9.34
CA MET A 104 -1.24 13.45 -8.37
C MET A 104 -0.85 12.04 -8.82
N VAL A 105 -0.52 11.18 -7.85
CA VAL A 105 -0.35 9.75 -8.06
C VAL A 105 -1.17 8.97 -7.05
N TYR A 106 -1.99 8.06 -7.55
CA TYR A 106 -2.72 7.10 -6.73
C TYR A 106 -2.12 5.71 -6.92
N LEU A 107 -1.90 5.01 -5.80
CA LEU A 107 -1.73 3.57 -5.79
C LEU A 107 -3.12 2.91 -5.78
N VAL A 108 -3.31 1.90 -6.61
CA VAL A 108 -4.54 1.13 -6.69
C VAL A 108 -4.25 -0.37 -6.63
N GLY A 109 -5.29 -1.19 -6.70
CA GLY A 109 -5.19 -2.64 -6.66
C GLY A 109 -4.70 -3.18 -5.31
N LYS A 110 -4.12 -4.38 -5.36
CA LYS A 110 -3.77 -5.17 -4.16
C LYS A 110 -2.89 -4.43 -3.16
N LEU A 111 -1.88 -3.69 -3.65
CA LEU A 111 -0.98 -2.96 -2.76
C LEU A 111 -1.71 -1.85 -2.00
N ALA A 112 -2.67 -1.15 -2.62
CA ALA A 112 -3.47 -0.13 -1.95
C ALA A 112 -4.36 -0.70 -0.84
N GLU A 113 -4.80 -1.95 -1.01
CA GLU A 113 -5.51 -2.74 0.00
C GLU A 113 -4.58 -3.35 1.06
N GLY A 114 -3.27 -3.14 0.94
CA GLY A 114 -2.25 -3.66 1.85
C GLY A 114 -1.91 -5.14 1.65
N ILE A 115 -2.21 -5.69 0.47
CA ILE A 115 -1.92 -7.08 0.09
C ILE A 115 -0.66 -7.10 -0.77
N ASP A 116 0.30 -7.98 -0.45
CA ASP A 116 1.52 -8.12 -1.25
C ASP A 116 1.21 -8.52 -2.70
N SER A 117 2.00 -7.97 -3.64
CA SER A 117 1.79 -8.16 -5.07
C SER A 117 3.07 -7.91 -5.86
N GLU A 118 3.25 -8.72 -6.90
CA GLU A 118 4.29 -8.54 -7.94
C GLU A 118 3.91 -7.44 -8.94
N ILE A 119 2.68 -6.92 -8.86
CA ILE A 119 2.15 -5.86 -9.71
C ILE A 119 1.93 -4.62 -8.85
N ILE A 120 2.48 -3.49 -9.31
CA ILE A 120 2.22 -2.16 -8.79
C ILE A 120 1.27 -1.47 -9.76
N ASP A 121 0.02 -1.25 -9.34
CA ASP A 121 -0.98 -0.54 -10.12
C ASP A 121 -1.02 0.94 -9.69
N ILE A 122 -0.76 1.85 -10.62
CA ILE A 122 -0.76 3.30 -10.34
C ILE A 122 -1.66 4.07 -11.30
N VAL A 123 -2.21 5.17 -10.81
CA VAL A 123 -2.92 6.16 -11.63
C VAL A 123 -2.19 7.47 -11.51
N LEU A 124 -1.82 8.03 -12.66
CA LEU A 124 -1.07 9.27 -12.79
C LEU A 124 -2.02 10.35 -13.31
N VAL A 125 -2.09 11.49 -12.62
CA VAL A 125 -2.91 12.63 -13.03
C VAL A 125 -2.01 13.81 -13.33
N GLY A 126 -2.01 14.24 -14.60
CA GLY A 126 -1.12 15.31 -15.07
C GLY A 126 -0.96 15.33 -16.59
N ASP A 127 -0.36 16.41 -17.08
CA ASP A 127 0.07 16.52 -18.49
C ASP A 127 1.45 15.88 -18.66
N ILE A 128 1.44 14.59 -18.99
CA ILE A 128 2.61 13.71 -18.94
C ILE A 128 3.00 13.26 -20.35
N ASN A 129 4.29 13.34 -20.67
CA ASN A 129 4.84 12.71 -21.86
C ASN A 129 4.79 11.18 -21.73
N LYS A 130 3.73 10.57 -22.29
CA LYS A 130 3.48 9.12 -22.23
C LYS A 130 4.64 8.27 -22.81
N PRO A 131 5.22 8.58 -23.99
CA PRO A 131 6.41 7.86 -24.47
C PRO A 131 7.55 7.82 -23.47
N TYR A 132 7.88 8.97 -22.86
CA TYR A 132 8.95 9.06 -21.87
C TYR A 132 8.62 8.29 -20.58
N LEU A 133 7.37 8.36 -20.11
CA LEU A 133 6.88 7.58 -18.98
C LEU A 133 7.05 6.06 -19.20
N VAL A 134 6.72 5.55 -20.40
CA VAL A 134 6.89 4.13 -20.73
C VAL A 134 8.35 3.69 -20.60
N GLU A 135 9.31 4.51 -21.06
CA GLU A 135 10.74 4.21 -20.91
C GLU A 135 11.19 4.19 -19.44
N LEU A 136 10.69 5.13 -18.63
CA LEU A 136 11.00 5.19 -17.20
C LEU A 136 10.44 3.97 -16.47
N ILE A 137 9.19 3.60 -16.77
CA ILE A 137 8.55 2.43 -16.19
C ILE A 137 9.32 1.17 -16.56
N ALA A 138 9.72 0.99 -17.82
CA ALA A 138 10.51 -0.17 -18.23
C ALA A 138 11.84 -0.29 -17.47
N LYS A 139 12.49 0.83 -17.13
CA LYS A 139 13.70 0.85 -16.29
C LYS A 139 13.38 0.52 -14.83
N ALA A 140 12.27 1.03 -14.30
CA ALA A 140 11.83 0.78 -12.94
C ALA A 140 11.43 -0.69 -12.72
N GLU A 141 10.66 -1.27 -13.64
CA GLU A 141 10.28 -2.70 -13.60
C GLU A 141 11.50 -3.61 -13.53
N LYS A 142 12.53 -3.34 -14.36
CA LYS A 142 13.79 -4.11 -14.35
C LYS A 142 14.52 -4.04 -13.02
N LYS A 143 14.53 -2.88 -12.37
CA LYS A 143 15.24 -2.69 -11.09
C LYS A 143 14.47 -3.26 -9.91
N LEU A 144 13.14 -3.16 -9.92
CA LEU A 144 12.28 -3.68 -8.85
C LEU A 144 11.98 -5.16 -9.00
N ASN A 145 12.20 -5.75 -10.17
CA ASN A 145 11.74 -7.09 -10.53
C ASN A 145 10.22 -7.25 -10.29
N LYS A 146 9.46 -6.17 -10.54
CA LYS A 146 7.99 -6.11 -10.41
C LYS A 146 7.39 -5.50 -11.66
N LYS A 147 6.16 -5.87 -11.98
CA LYS A 147 5.39 -5.27 -13.08
C LYS A 147 4.75 -3.96 -12.59
N ILE A 148 4.75 -2.93 -13.42
CA ILE A 148 4.09 -1.65 -13.11
C ILE A 148 3.02 -1.42 -14.18
N LYS A 149 1.76 -1.41 -13.75
CA LYS A 149 0.62 -1.05 -14.60
C LYS A 149 0.22 0.38 -14.27
N PHE A 150 -0.08 1.16 -15.30
CA PHE A 150 -0.42 2.56 -15.10
C PHE A 150 -1.54 3.03 -16.02
N ILE A 151 -2.32 3.98 -15.53
CA ILE A 151 -3.30 4.75 -16.31
C ILE A 151 -2.97 6.23 -16.12
N CYS A 152 -3.06 7.01 -17.19
CA CYS A 152 -2.81 8.45 -17.17
C CYS A 152 -4.11 9.21 -17.45
N TYR A 153 -4.41 10.23 -16.64
CA TYR A 153 -5.49 11.18 -16.86
C TYR A 153 -4.93 12.60 -16.93
N LEU A 154 -5.53 13.44 -17.77
CA LEU A 154 -5.35 14.88 -17.63
C LEU A 154 -6.07 15.38 -16.37
N PRO A 155 -5.58 16.44 -15.70
CA PRO A 155 -6.24 17.00 -14.51
C PRO A 155 -7.72 17.33 -14.73
N SER A 156 -8.06 17.88 -15.90
CA SER A 156 -9.44 18.22 -16.29
C SER A 156 -10.36 17.01 -16.49
N GLU A 157 -9.78 15.82 -16.70
CA GLU A 157 -10.53 14.59 -17.00
C GLU A 157 -10.66 13.67 -15.79
N PHE A 158 -9.90 13.92 -14.73
CA PHE A 158 -9.81 13.03 -13.57
C PHE A 158 -10.93 13.31 -12.55
N VAL A 159 -11.59 12.24 -12.11
CA VAL A 159 -12.48 12.23 -10.95
C VAL A 159 -12.20 10.95 -10.16
N ILE A 160 -12.25 11.01 -8.83
CA ILE A 160 -11.82 9.91 -7.96
C ILE A 160 -12.68 8.65 -8.16
N GLU A 161 -13.95 8.82 -8.53
CA GLU A 161 -14.92 7.75 -8.78
C GLU A 161 -14.48 6.85 -9.95
N LYS A 162 -13.69 7.35 -10.90
CA LYS A 162 -13.14 6.54 -12.01
C LYS A 162 -12.16 5.47 -11.56
N ILE A 163 -11.61 5.62 -10.35
CA ILE A 163 -10.62 4.70 -9.79
C ILE A 163 -11.11 4.07 -8.47
N THR A 164 -12.34 4.36 -8.09
CA THR A 164 -13.00 3.84 -6.90
C THR A 164 -14.07 2.84 -7.34
N GLU A 165 -13.64 1.63 -7.68
CA GLU A 165 -14.55 0.49 -7.93
C GLU A 165 -14.78 -0.31 -6.64
N PRO A 166 -15.85 -1.12 -6.52
CA PRO A 166 -16.04 -2.00 -5.36
C PRO A 166 -14.82 -2.91 -5.14
N GLY A 167 -14.11 -2.70 -4.03
CA GLY A 167 -12.87 -3.40 -3.68
C GLY A 167 -11.59 -2.61 -3.97
N LEU A 168 -11.63 -1.61 -4.85
CA LEU A 168 -10.51 -0.73 -5.15
C LEU A 168 -10.54 0.51 -4.24
N HIS A 169 -9.66 0.53 -3.25
CA HIS A 169 -9.46 1.68 -2.36
C HIS A 169 -8.21 2.45 -2.80
N PRO A 170 -8.35 3.47 -3.68
CA PRO A 170 -7.21 4.23 -4.16
C PRO A 170 -6.52 4.96 -3.00
N LEU A 171 -5.19 4.82 -2.92
CA LEU A 171 -4.35 5.50 -1.95
C LEU A 171 -3.58 6.61 -2.66
N LEU A 172 -3.85 7.86 -2.29
CA LEU A 172 -3.04 9.00 -2.75
C LEU A 172 -1.63 8.88 -2.16
N ILE A 173 -0.63 8.66 -3.02
CA ILE A 173 0.77 8.48 -2.61
C ILE A 173 1.66 9.68 -2.96
N TYR A 174 1.17 10.58 -3.81
CA TYR A 174 1.84 11.85 -4.11
C TYR A 174 0.84 12.91 -4.56
N GLN A 175 1.06 14.15 -4.13
CA GLN A 175 0.36 15.34 -4.60
C GLN A 175 1.35 16.52 -4.61
N LYS A 176 1.35 17.29 -5.70
CA LYS A 176 2.16 18.51 -5.86
C LYS A 176 1.56 19.71 -5.13
#